data_AF-A0A7X8IK36-F1
#
_entry.id   AF-A0A7X8IK36-F1
#
_cell.length_a   1.000
_cell.length_b   1.000
_cell.length_c   1.000
_cell.angle_alpha   90.00
_cell.angle_beta   90.00
_cell.angle_gamma   90.00
#
_symmetry.space_group_name_H-M   'P 1'
#
loop_
_entity.id
_entity.type
_entity.pdbx_description
1 polymer ?
#
loop_
_entity_poly.entity_id
_entity_poly.type
_entity_poly.pdbx_seq_one_letter_code
_entity_poly.pdbx_strand_id
1 'polypeptide(L)'
;MIHIKLSSHRQPQWFSLAGIHTRGYAFDAQGKLWQGAALCDLLQGVQDAVSLEAIVSRLNGCFAIIIQTESSTLAAVDRMASMPLYWVQEQGIQLISDVPQHAASQFPNKDTDARRISEYLLSGFCSGNDTLQKGLNVLQAGQILEIRDSQSRIIQY
;
A
#
# COMPACT_ATOMS: atom_id res chain seq x y z
N MET A 1 7.96 -0.66 15.19
CA MET A 1 8.17 -1.68 14.16
C MET A 1 6.86 -1.87 13.42
N ILE A 2 6.87 -1.80 12.09
CA ILE A 2 5.67 -1.88 11.25
C ILE A 2 5.41 -3.34 10.90
N HIS A 3 4.17 -3.79 11.12
CA HIS A 3 3.75 -5.14 10.76
C HIS A 3 3.30 -5.16 9.30
N ILE A 4 3.70 -6.18 8.55
CA ILE A 4 3.27 -6.41 7.17
C ILE A 4 2.53 -7.74 7.14
N LYS A 5 1.27 -7.74 6.69
CA LYS A 5 0.44 -8.94 6.62
C LYS A 5 -0.17 -9.10 5.23
N LEU A 6 0.44 -9.96 4.43
CA LEU A 6 0.09 -10.15 3.02
C LEU A 6 -0.57 -11.50 2.79
N SER A 7 -1.58 -11.54 1.93
CA SER A 7 -2.28 -12.77 1.59
C SER A 7 -1.46 -13.66 0.66
N SER A 8 -1.41 -14.96 0.94
CA SER A 8 -0.68 -15.96 0.14
C SER A 8 -1.53 -16.63 -0.95
N HIS A 9 -2.85 -16.53 -0.86
CA HIS A 9 -3.81 -17.23 -1.71
C HIS A 9 -4.42 -16.34 -2.81
N ARG A 10 -4.14 -15.03 -2.81
CA ARG A 10 -4.59 -14.12 -3.86
C ARG A 10 -3.61 -14.10 -5.02
N GLN A 11 -4.14 -14.05 -6.24
CA GLN A 11 -3.36 -13.89 -7.46
C GLN A 11 -3.45 -12.45 -7.97
N PRO A 12 -2.43 -11.92 -8.66
CA PRO A 12 -1.04 -12.41 -8.69
C PRO A 12 -0.43 -12.54 -7.29
N GLN A 13 0.48 -13.50 -7.06
CA GLN A 13 1.13 -13.68 -5.76
C GLN A 13 2.11 -12.55 -5.41
N TRP A 14 2.33 -12.35 -4.12
CA TRP A 14 3.41 -11.51 -3.62
C TRP A 14 4.78 -12.17 -3.82
N PHE A 15 5.73 -11.40 -4.34
CA PHE A 15 7.16 -11.73 -4.37
C PHE A 15 7.88 -10.91 -3.33
N SER A 16 8.79 -11.53 -2.58
CA SER A 16 9.50 -10.88 -1.48
C SER A 16 10.99 -11.15 -1.58
N LEU A 17 11.80 -10.09 -1.53
CA LEU A 17 13.26 -10.17 -1.55
C LEU A 17 13.84 -9.01 -0.72
N ALA A 18 14.66 -9.32 0.29
CA ALA A 18 15.39 -8.33 1.08
C ALA A 18 14.53 -7.15 1.63
N GLY A 19 13.35 -7.44 2.18
CA GLY A 19 12.43 -6.41 2.72
C GLY A 19 11.61 -5.66 1.65
N ILE A 20 11.76 -6.01 0.38
CA ILE A 20 10.93 -5.52 -0.73
C ILE A 20 9.88 -6.58 -1.04
N HIS A 21 8.62 -6.16 -1.02
CA HIS A 21 7.46 -6.97 -1.35
C HIS A 21 6.77 -6.34 -2.57
N THR A 22 6.62 -7.10 -3.65
CA THR A 22 5.92 -6.63 -4.84
C THR A 22 4.84 -7.61 -5.25
N ARG A 23 3.78 -7.08 -5.85
CA ARG A 23 2.69 -7.86 -6.42
C ARG A 23 2.34 -7.26 -7.77
N GLY A 24 2.04 -8.13 -8.74
CA GLY A 24 1.65 -7.71 -10.08
C GLY A 24 2.83 -7.46 -11.02
N TYR A 25 2.70 -6.47 -11.89
CA TYR A 25 3.66 -6.18 -12.96
C TYR A 25 3.69 -4.70 -13.33
N ALA A 26 4.79 -4.29 -13.96
CA ALA A 26 4.96 -2.96 -14.53
C ALA A 26 5.74 -3.02 -15.84
N PHE A 27 5.54 -2.03 -16.69
CA PHE A 27 6.31 -1.76 -17.90
C PHE A 27 7.00 -0.42 -17.77
N ASP A 28 8.27 -0.34 -18.20
CA ASP A 28 8.93 0.96 -18.36
C ASP A 28 8.64 1.59 -19.73
N ALA A 29 9.20 2.77 -19.97
CA ALA A 29 9.02 3.52 -21.21
C ALA A 29 9.54 2.80 -22.47
N GLN A 30 10.44 1.82 -22.30
CA GLN A 30 10.96 0.99 -23.38
C GLN A 30 10.10 -0.26 -23.62
N GLY A 31 9.03 -0.44 -22.83
CA GLY A 31 8.16 -1.61 -22.90
C GLY A 31 8.73 -2.85 -22.24
N LYS A 32 9.82 -2.73 -21.46
CA LYS A 32 10.37 -3.86 -20.71
C LYS A 32 9.43 -4.20 -19.56
N LEU A 33 9.10 -5.49 -19.45
CA LEU A 33 8.28 -6.05 -18.37
C LEU A 33 9.11 -6.25 -17.09
N TRP A 34 8.60 -5.73 -15.99
CA TRP A 34 9.08 -5.91 -14.62
C TRP A 34 8.01 -6.65 -13.82
N GLN A 35 8.32 -7.86 -13.36
CA GLN A 35 7.42 -8.66 -12.53
C GLN A 35 8.21 -9.63 -11.65
N GLY A 36 7.59 -10.06 -10.56
CA GLY A 36 8.20 -10.97 -9.60
C GLY A 36 9.56 -10.47 -9.09
N ALA A 37 10.57 -11.34 -9.08
CA ALA A 37 11.92 -11.00 -8.60
C ALA A 37 12.52 -9.78 -9.33
N ALA A 38 12.31 -9.65 -10.65
CA ALA A 38 12.85 -8.54 -11.42
C ALA A 38 12.28 -7.18 -10.97
N LEU A 39 11.02 -7.14 -10.52
CA LEU A 39 10.43 -5.92 -9.98
C LEU A 39 11.00 -5.60 -8.59
N CYS A 40 11.30 -6.60 -7.76
CA CYS A 40 12.05 -6.38 -6.53
C CYS A 40 13.46 -5.84 -6.81
N ASP A 41 14.15 -6.39 -7.82
CA ASP A 41 15.50 -5.97 -8.20
C ASP A 41 15.54 -4.50 -8.67
N LEU A 42 14.53 -4.06 -9.43
CA LEU A 42 14.38 -2.66 -9.84
C LEU A 42 14.31 -1.69 -8.64
N LEU A 43 13.75 -2.16 -7.52
CA LEU A 43 13.51 -1.36 -6.32
C LEU A 43 14.64 -1.47 -5.29
N GLN A 44 15.70 -2.24 -5.59
CA GLN A 44 16.87 -2.30 -4.72
C GLN A 44 17.50 -0.92 -4.56
N GLY A 45 17.80 -0.55 -3.31
CA GLY A 45 18.42 0.73 -2.98
C GLY A 45 17.45 1.90 -2.80
N VAL A 46 16.13 1.70 -2.97
CA VAL A 46 15.12 2.71 -2.59
C VAL A 46 15.09 2.86 -1.07
N GLN A 47 15.26 4.09 -0.58
CA GLN A 47 15.34 4.39 0.86
C GLN A 47 14.24 5.35 1.36
N ASP A 48 13.58 6.06 0.45
CA ASP A 48 12.60 7.08 0.79
C ASP A 48 11.51 7.19 -0.27
N ALA A 49 10.46 7.94 0.06
CA ALA A 49 9.32 8.11 -0.84
C ALA A 49 9.67 8.85 -2.14
N VAL A 50 10.67 9.73 -2.13
CA VAL A 50 11.09 10.52 -3.31
C VAL A 50 11.80 9.64 -4.33
N SER A 51 12.71 8.79 -3.87
CA SER A 51 13.38 7.79 -4.71
C SER A 51 12.39 6.76 -5.25
N LEU A 52 11.41 6.34 -4.44
CA LEU A 52 10.32 5.48 -4.91
C LEU A 52 9.48 6.16 -6.00
N GLU A 53 9.03 7.39 -5.78
CA GLU A 53 8.27 8.21 -6.72
C GLU A 53 8.98 8.34 -8.07
N ALA A 54 10.29 8.63 -8.05
CA ALA A 54 11.09 8.78 -9.27
C ALA A 54 11.08 7.51 -10.15
N ILE A 55 10.90 6.35 -9.55
CA ILE A 55 10.78 5.05 -10.24
C ILE A 55 9.33 4.81 -10.67
N VAL A 56 8.38 4.81 -9.72
CA VAL A 56 7.00 4.39 -10.00
C VAL A 56 6.26 5.36 -10.92
N SER A 57 6.64 6.64 -10.96
CA SER A 57 6.12 7.62 -11.91
C SER A 57 6.44 7.29 -13.38
N ARG A 58 7.46 6.47 -13.63
CA ARG A 58 7.87 6.05 -14.98
C ARG A 58 7.36 4.66 -15.36
N LEU A 59 6.66 3.99 -14.44
CA LEU A 59 6.11 2.67 -14.62
C LEU A 59 4.63 2.73 -15.03
N ASN A 60 4.23 1.83 -15.92
CA ASN A 60 2.84 1.60 -16.31
C ASN A 60 2.48 0.15 -16.06
N GLY A 61 1.44 -0.13 -15.28
CA GLY A 61 1.03 -1.50 -14.99
C GLY A 61 0.07 -1.60 -13.82
N CYS A 62 -0.05 -2.81 -13.29
CA CYS A 62 -0.92 -3.15 -12.17
C CYS A 62 -0.03 -3.70 -11.07
N PHE A 63 0.23 -2.91 -10.02
CA PHE A 63 1.19 -3.29 -8.99
C PHE A 63 0.85 -2.73 -7.61
N ALA A 64 1.31 -3.48 -6.60
CA ALA A 64 1.45 -3.01 -5.24
C ALA A 64 2.88 -3.30 -4.75
N ILE A 65 3.47 -2.33 -4.07
CA ILE A 65 4.85 -2.36 -3.60
C ILE A 65 4.86 -2.03 -2.11
N ILE A 66 5.68 -2.75 -1.33
CA ILE A 66 6.02 -2.39 0.05
C ILE A 66 7.53 -2.56 0.21
N ILE A 67 8.21 -1.56 0.77
CA ILE A 67 9.66 -1.57 0.98
C ILE A 67 9.93 -1.24 2.44
N GLN A 68 10.58 -2.15 3.14
CA GLN A 68 11.10 -1.93 4.49
C GLN A 68 12.54 -1.44 4.40
N THR A 69 12.79 -0.24 4.89
CA THR A 69 14.13 0.34 5.04
C THR A 69 14.53 0.30 6.50
N GLU A 70 15.76 0.72 6.82
CA GLU A 70 16.19 0.84 8.21
C GLU A 70 15.40 1.89 9.00
N SER A 71 14.84 2.89 8.32
CA SER A 71 14.28 4.09 8.96
C SER A 71 12.81 4.37 8.61
N SER A 72 12.23 3.66 7.64
CA SER A 72 10.86 3.85 7.19
C SER A 72 10.28 2.59 6.57
N THR A 73 8.96 2.56 6.41
CA THR A 73 8.31 1.63 5.49
C THR A 73 7.56 2.43 4.44
N LEU A 74 7.81 2.08 3.19
CA LEU A 74 7.19 2.67 2.02
C LEU A 74 6.15 1.70 1.48
N ALA A 75 5.03 2.21 1.00
CA ALA A 75 4.06 1.43 0.25
C ALA A 75 3.56 2.24 -0.94
N ALA A 76 3.39 1.62 -2.10
CA ALA A 76 2.89 2.27 -3.30
C ALA A 76 1.91 1.37 -4.04
N VAL A 77 0.91 1.99 -4.68
CA VAL A 77 -0.03 1.32 -5.58
C VAL A 77 -0.06 2.02 -6.92
N ASP A 78 -0.28 1.26 -7.99
CA ASP A 78 -0.37 1.80 -9.35
C ASP A 78 -1.48 2.86 -9.52
N ARG A 79 -1.47 3.52 -10.69
CA ARG A 79 -2.40 4.62 -11.05
C ARG A 79 -3.88 4.21 -11.14
N MET A 80 -4.19 2.93 -11.05
CA MET A 80 -5.55 2.42 -11.00
C MET A 80 -5.89 1.81 -9.63
N ALA A 81 -4.95 1.81 -8.68
CA ALA A 81 -5.02 1.07 -7.43
C ALA A 81 -5.51 -0.38 -7.66
N SER A 82 -4.99 -1.02 -8.71
CA SER A 82 -5.44 -2.35 -9.15
C SER A 82 -5.30 -3.42 -8.05
N MET A 83 -4.40 -3.16 -7.09
CA MET A 83 -4.09 -3.98 -5.95
C MET A 83 -4.15 -3.12 -4.67
N PRO A 84 -5.30 -3.04 -3.99
CA PRO A 84 -5.46 -2.18 -2.83
C PRO A 84 -4.51 -2.55 -1.68
N LEU A 85 -3.88 -1.53 -1.11
CA LEU A 85 -3.12 -1.62 0.13
C LEU A 85 -3.82 -0.83 1.22
N TYR A 86 -4.14 -1.53 2.30
CA TYR A 86 -4.72 -0.97 3.50
C TYR A 86 -3.62 -0.73 4.53
N TRP A 87 -3.73 0.36 5.25
CA TRP A 87 -2.74 0.72 6.27
C TRP A 87 -3.41 1.36 7.48
N VAL A 88 -2.72 1.24 8.61
CA VAL A 88 -3.16 1.82 9.87
C VAL A 88 -1.96 2.31 10.67
N GLN A 89 -2.14 3.44 11.35
CA GLN A 89 -1.21 4.01 12.29
C GLN A 89 -1.99 4.68 13.44
N GLU A 90 -2.29 3.93 14.49
CA GLU A 90 -3.05 4.43 15.65
C GLU A 90 -2.70 3.64 16.91
N GLN A 91 -2.65 4.31 18.08
CA GLN A 91 -2.42 3.66 19.39
C GLN A 91 -1.17 2.76 19.45
N GLY A 92 -0.09 3.16 18.77
CA GLY A 92 1.16 2.38 18.69
C GLY A 92 1.10 1.18 17.74
N ILE A 93 -0.03 0.94 17.09
CA ILE A 93 -0.20 -0.08 16.06
C ILE A 93 0.15 0.52 14.70
N GLN A 94 1.04 -0.16 13.97
CA GLN A 94 1.40 0.20 12.60
C GLN A 94 1.38 -1.06 11.74
N LEU A 95 0.53 -1.06 10.72
CA LEU A 95 0.24 -2.25 9.93
C LEU A 95 -0.05 -1.88 8.47
N ILE A 96 0.49 -2.66 7.54
CA ILE A 96 0.13 -2.63 6.12
C ILE A 96 -0.34 -4.03 5.70
N SER A 97 -1.42 -4.08 4.92
CA SER A 97 -2.07 -5.32 4.49
C SER A 97 -2.77 -5.17 3.15
N ASP A 98 -2.84 -6.25 2.37
CA ASP A 98 -3.62 -6.34 1.12
C ASP A 98 -5.04 -6.91 1.33
N VAL A 99 -5.39 -7.17 2.59
CA VAL A 99 -6.70 -7.65 3.03
C VAL A 99 -7.19 -6.76 4.17
N PRO A 100 -8.36 -6.10 4.04
CA PRO A 100 -8.84 -5.15 5.06
C PRO A 100 -9.14 -5.84 6.39
N GLN A 101 -9.62 -7.09 6.37
CA GLN A 101 -9.91 -7.85 7.59
C GLN A 101 -8.65 -8.16 8.41
N HIS A 102 -7.52 -8.39 7.74
CA HIS A 102 -6.24 -8.59 8.42
C HIS A 102 -5.80 -7.33 9.15
N ALA A 103 -5.96 -6.17 8.51
CA ALA A 103 -5.72 -4.89 9.14
C ALA A 103 -6.66 -4.71 10.34
N ALA A 104 -7.97 -4.78 10.09
CA ALA A 104 -9.05 -4.63 11.07
C ALA A 104 -8.90 -5.52 12.33
N SER A 105 -8.43 -6.76 12.18
CA SER A 105 -8.35 -7.75 13.26
C SER A 105 -7.41 -7.35 14.41
N GLN A 106 -6.45 -6.45 14.15
CA GLN A 106 -5.45 -6.03 15.14
C GLN A 106 -5.93 -4.85 16.00
N PHE A 107 -7.10 -4.26 15.71
CA PHE A 107 -7.61 -3.11 16.45
C PHE A 107 -8.44 -3.49 17.66
N PRO A 108 -8.26 -2.80 18.80
CA PRO A 108 -9.20 -2.87 19.91
C PRO A 108 -10.54 -2.21 19.54
N ASN A 109 -10.52 -1.15 18.73
CA ASN A 109 -11.72 -0.47 18.26
C ASN A 109 -12.13 -0.97 16.86
N LYS A 110 -13.27 -1.67 16.80
CA LYS A 110 -13.86 -2.20 15.55
C LYS A 110 -15.07 -1.40 15.10
N ASP A 111 -15.27 -0.21 15.68
CA ASP A 111 -16.42 0.63 15.36
C ASP A 111 -16.37 1.10 13.92
N THR A 112 -17.53 1.08 13.30
CA THR A 112 -17.79 1.76 12.04
C THR A 112 -18.06 3.25 12.26
N ASP A 113 -17.70 4.09 11.28
CA ASP A 113 -18.11 5.51 11.30
C ASP A 113 -19.49 5.65 10.64
N ALA A 114 -20.49 6.08 11.39
CA ALA A 114 -21.86 6.26 10.90
C ALA A 114 -21.95 7.22 9.70
N ARG A 115 -21.08 8.24 9.63
CA ARG A 115 -21.02 9.15 8.48
C ARG A 115 -20.50 8.42 7.25
N ARG A 116 -19.44 7.62 7.39
CA ARG A 116 -18.88 6.82 6.29
C ARG A 116 -19.84 5.72 5.83
N ILE A 117 -20.60 5.11 6.75
CA ILE A 117 -21.69 4.19 6.38
C ILE A 117 -22.72 4.93 5.55
N SER A 118 -23.16 6.12 6.00
CA SER A 118 -24.19 6.88 5.31
C SER A 118 -23.72 7.27 3.90
N GLU A 119 -22.48 7.72 3.77
CA GLU A 119 -21.84 7.98 2.48
C GLU A 119 -21.82 6.73 1.60
N TYR A 120 -21.30 5.61 2.10
CA TYR A 120 -21.21 4.36 1.35
C TYR A 120 -22.58 3.85 0.89
N LEU A 121 -23.62 3.96 1.73
CA LEU A 121 -24.98 3.57 1.38
C LEU A 121 -25.58 4.46 0.27
N LEU A 122 -25.14 5.72 0.16
CA LEU A 122 -25.62 6.67 -0.85
C LEU A 122 -24.83 6.59 -2.16
N SER A 123 -23.51 6.41 -2.10
CA SER A 123 -22.59 6.52 -3.24
C SER A 123 -21.98 5.20 -3.70
N GLY A 124 -22.00 4.16 -2.84
CA GLY A 124 -21.30 2.89 -3.05
C GLY A 124 -19.81 2.91 -2.70
N PHE A 125 -19.27 4.03 -2.18
CA PHE A 125 -17.85 4.15 -1.81
C PHE A 125 -17.65 5.12 -0.63
N CYS A 126 -16.49 5.05 0.04
CA CYS A 126 -16.06 6.07 1.00
C CYS A 126 -15.15 7.07 0.28
N SER A 127 -15.26 8.37 0.58
CA SER A 127 -14.42 9.40 -0.05
C SER A 127 -12.99 9.41 0.49
N GLY A 128 -12.01 9.64 -0.38
CA GLY A 128 -10.60 9.74 0.02
C GLY A 128 -10.03 8.38 0.45
N ASN A 129 -9.11 8.39 1.41
CA ASN A 129 -8.43 7.18 1.91
C ASN A 129 -9.23 6.39 2.96
N ASP A 130 -10.49 6.76 3.14
CA ASP A 130 -11.37 6.27 4.19
C ASP A 130 -11.92 4.87 3.90
N THR A 131 -12.21 4.09 4.95
CA THR A 131 -12.98 2.83 4.85
C THR A 131 -14.14 2.84 5.85
N LEU A 132 -15.08 1.90 5.75
CA LEU A 132 -16.20 1.81 6.70
C LEU A 132 -15.76 1.73 8.18
N GLN A 133 -14.57 1.17 8.44
CA GLN A 133 -14.01 1.03 9.77
C GLN A 133 -13.14 2.24 10.14
N LYS A 134 -13.29 2.73 11.37
CA LYS A 134 -12.45 3.81 11.90
C LYS A 134 -10.98 3.38 11.98
N GLY A 135 -10.07 4.30 11.69
CA GLY A 135 -8.62 4.06 11.75
C GLY A 135 -8.05 3.21 10.61
N LEU A 136 -8.88 2.47 9.86
CA LEU A 136 -8.48 1.72 8.68
C LEU A 136 -8.53 2.61 7.44
N ASN A 137 -7.36 2.80 6.82
CA ASN A 137 -7.20 3.59 5.61
C ASN A 137 -6.79 2.71 4.43
N VAL A 138 -7.03 3.18 3.20
CA VAL A 138 -6.61 2.54 1.95
C VAL A 138 -5.88 3.54 1.07
N LEU A 139 -4.74 3.12 0.48
CA LEU A 139 -4.03 3.93 -0.51
C LEU A 139 -4.90 4.16 -1.74
N GLN A 140 -4.96 5.41 -2.21
CA GLN A 140 -5.65 5.75 -3.46
C GLN A 140 -4.75 5.49 -4.66
N ALA A 141 -5.36 5.54 -5.85
CA ALA A 141 -4.67 5.42 -7.12
C ALA A 141 -3.46 6.35 -7.23
N GLY A 142 -2.29 5.79 -7.59
CA GLY A 142 -1.06 6.54 -7.78
C GLY A 142 -0.53 7.18 -6.48
N GLN A 143 -0.77 6.56 -5.33
CA GLN A 143 -0.26 7.05 -4.06
C GLN A 143 0.91 6.23 -3.53
N ILE A 144 1.79 6.93 -2.84
CA ILE A 144 2.85 6.41 -1.99
C ILE A 144 2.54 6.79 -0.55
N LEU A 145 2.64 5.83 0.36
CA LEU A 145 2.67 6.03 1.80
C LEU A 145 4.11 5.86 2.27
N GLU A 146 4.59 6.81 3.08
CA GLU A 146 5.77 6.61 3.91
C GLU A 146 5.38 6.70 5.36
N ILE A 147 5.71 5.67 6.13
CA ILE A 147 5.60 5.66 7.60
C ILE A 147 7.02 5.72 8.17
N ARG A 148 7.26 6.72 9.02
CA ARG A 148 8.50 6.93 9.77
C ARG A 148 8.13 7.18 11.22
N ASP A 149 8.57 6.31 12.12
CA ASP A 149 8.20 6.34 13.54
C ASP A 149 6.68 6.51 13.72
N SER A 150 6.23 7.58 14.40
CA SER A 150 4.80 7.87 14.63
C SER A 150 4.19 8.83 13.61
N GLN A 151 4.88 9.09 12.49
CA GLN A 151 4.39 9.95 11.42
C GLN A 151 4.15 9.14 10.15
N SER A 152 3.15 9.56 9.37
CA SER A 152 2.94 9.12 8.00
C SER A 152 2.76 10.32 7.08
N ARG A 153 3.17 10.15 5.83
CA ARG A 153 2.85 11.08 4.75
C ARG A 153 2.42 10.33 3.50
N ILE A 154 1.55 10.97 2.73
CA ILE A 154 1.07 10.48 1.44
C ILE A 154 1.64 11.37 0.34
N ILE A 155 2.14 10.76 -0.73
CA ILE A 155 2.60 11.43 -1.96
C ILE A 155 1.79 10.91 -3.13
N GLN A 156 1.37 11.80 -4.03
CA GLN A 156 0.65 11.48 -5.26
C GLN A 156 1.64 11.58 -6.44
N TYR A 157 1.63 10.61 -7.37
CA TYR A 157 2.53 10.55 -8.52
C TYR A 157 1.84 10.14 -9.84
#